data_AF-A0A9P4GQW6-F1
#
_entry.id   AF-A0A9P4GQW6-F1
#
_cell.length_a   1.000
_cell.length_b   1.000
_cell.length_c   1.000
_cell.angle_alpha   90.00
_cell.angle_beta   90.00
_cell.angle_gamma   90.00
#
_symmetry.space_group_name_H-M   'P 1'
#
loop_
_entity.id
_entity.type
_entity.pdbx_description
1 polymer ?
#
loop_
_entity_poly.entity_id
_entity_poly.type
_entity_poly.pdbx_seq_one_letter_code
_entity_poly.pdbx_strand_id
1 'polypeptide(L)'
;MIKPEHRFISEGQGYFGSHENPKTETHCNVWDWDQLRMIKIKGTAKLFPPEVDREAPILAQFADYLSPEVRAVTVDEDGLLSGISTDPIEDDTMFVPYLHVSTFGSLAACRTIQYSKLQELDRLGPGVDLSSYKDESGIPKMVAFKFNPWGKTVRLHMSWDEINLLERLPPHPNILPFDRVVLDDVESRVIGFTTKYIPGGTLENLKVPFRLEWMRQLLQVVDFLNLELGIMHQDIAPRNLLVDPDTHEVLLFDFDMAACGKKGLRDGRDDVAGVVFTLYEIITNDTHFTSIPHWERTMDTVQNIPVWTCNRELDSDVSAFRNLLNEWVATRKSKGDIERYLNAPNRLTWPDLPTSPDYNVRFEHGKTVDGESIWVTGPRMRRTALEIGQYCFRWERPPQSRLLKGESSVR
;
A
#
# COMPACT_ATOMS: atom_id res chain seq x y z
N MET A 1 13.16 6.71 -1.29
CA MET A 1 12.71 7.67 -0.28
C MET A 1 11.21 7.91 -0.44
N ILE A 2 10.45 7.82 0.66
CA ILE A 2 9.00 8.09 0.65
C ILE A 2 8.77 9.54 0.23
N LYS A 3 7.87 9.77 -0.75
CA LYS A 3 7.52 11.13 -1.16
C LYS A 3 6.90 11.90 0.03
N PRO A 4 7.27 13.16 0.30
CA PRO A 4 6.78 13.92 1.45
C PRO A 4 5.26 13.91 1.62
N GLU A 5 4.53 14.02 0.50
CA GLU A 5 3.06 13.99 0.43
C GLU A 5 2.44 12.63 0.81
N HIS A 6 3.22 11.55 0.78
CA HIS A 6 2.77 10.19 1.13
C HIS A 6 3.22 9.76 2.54
N ARG A 7 4.04 10.57 3.22
CA ARG A 7 4.61 10.19 4.52
C ARG A 7 3.56 10.08 5.61
N PHE A 8 2.59 10.99 5.63
CA PHE A 8 1.61 11.07 6.70
C PHE A 8 0.22 10.73 6.19
N ILE A 9 -0.55 10.00 6.99
CA ILE A 9 -1.97 9.79 6.77
C ILE A 9 -2.75 10.08 8.05
N SER A 10 -3.79 10.89 7.93
CA SER A 10 -4.68 11.21 9.04
C SER A 10 -5.79 10.16 9.16
N GLU A 11 -6.13 9.76 10.38
CA GLU A 11 -7.33 8.98 10.67
C GLU A 11 -8.59 9.84 10.87
N GLY A 12 -8.48 11.15 10.65
CA GLY A 12 -9.54 12.12 10.87
C GLY A 12 -9.49 12.78 12.25
N GLN A 13 -10.46 13.68 12.45
CA GLN A 13 -10.48 14.64 13.56
C GLN A 13 -11.59 14.28 14.57
N GLY A 14 -11.26 14.30 15.85
CA GLY A 14 -12.19 14.11 16.97
C GLY A 14 -12.38 15.41 17.76
N TYR A 15 -13.63 15.84 17.92
CA TYR A 15 -14.02 17.10 18.57
C TYR A 15 -14.68 16.85 19.93
N PHE A 16 -14.20 17.54 20.97
CA PHE A 16 -14.80 17.52 22.31
C PHE A 16 -15.76 18.70 22.49
N GLY A 17 -16.82 18.73 21.70
CA GLY A 17 -17.80 19.83 21.67
C GLY A 17 -18.32 20.11 20.26
N SER A 18 -18.98 21.26 20.07
CA SER A 18 -19.42 21.69 18.74
C SER A 18 -18.20 22.02 17.87
N HIS A 19 -18.10 21.41 16.69
CA HIS A 19 -17.05 21.70 15.71
C HIS A 19 -17.16 23.12 15.11
N GLU A 20 -18.33 23.78 15.25
CA GLU A 20 -18.51 25.18 14.85
C GLU A 20 -17.88 26.16 15.84
N ASN A 21 -17.61 25.73 17.07
CA ASN A 21 -16.93 26.58 18.06
C ASN A 21 -15.40 26.48 17.86
N PRO A 22 -14.72 27.56 17.45
CA PRO A 22 -13.28 27.55 17.16
C PRO A 22 -12.41 27.18 18.36
N LYS A 23 -12.92 27.30 19.58
CA LYS A 23 -12.20 26.95 20.82
C LYS A 23 -12.41 25.51 21.27
N THR A 24 -13.24 24.75 20.58
CA THR A 24 -13.46 23.34 20.90
C THR A 24 -12.14 22.59 20.81
N GLU A 25 -11.82 21.83 21.85
CA GLU A 25 -10.64 20.97 21.85
C GLU A 25 -10.80 19.88 20.80
N THR A 26 -9.78 19.72 19.98
CA THR A 26 -9.76 18.78 18.87
C THR A 26 -8.48 17.97 18.92
N HIS A 27 -8.58 16.70 18.53
CA HIS A 27 -7.40 15.88 18.29
C HIS A 27 -7.50 15.14 16.96
N CYS A 28 -6.34 14.84 16.37
CA CYS A 28 -6.21 14.05 15.15
C CYS A 28 -5.17 12.96 15.41
N ASN A 29 -5.43 11.74 14.91
CA ASN A 29 -4.45 10.67 14.94
C ASN A 29 -3.77 10.61 13.57
N VAL A 30 -2.46 10.81 13.53
CA VAL A 30 -1.68 10.81 12.29
C VAL A 30 -0.67 9.68 12.31
N TRP A 31 -0.74 8.82 11.30
CA TRP A 31 0.23 7.76 11.08
C TRP A 31 1.41 8.28 10.27
N ASP A 32 2.62 8.09 10.78
CA ASP A 32 3.88 8.40 10.10
C ASP A 32 4.43 7.12 9.44
N TRP A 33 4.35 7.02 8.11
CA TRP A 33 4.88 5.90 7.34
C TRP A 33 6.42 5.82 7.34
N ASP A 34 7.09 6.92 7.68
CA ASP A 34 8.53 6.93 7.81
C ASP A 34 8.95 6.23 9.12
N GLN A 35 8.38 6.66 10.25
CA GLN A 35 8.71 6.15 11.57
C GLN A 35 7.85 4.95 12.04
N LEU A 36 6.85 4.57 11.24
CA LEU A 36 5.90 3.47 11.47
C LEU A 36 5.20 3.54 12.83
N ARG A 37 4.67 4.72 13.16
CA ARG A 37 3.97 4.96 14.42
C ARG A 37 2.81 5.95 14.28
N MET A 38 1.84 5.82 15.17
CA MET A 38 0.77 6.79 15.36
C MET A 38 1.23 7.92 16.29
N ILE A 39 0.88 9.15 15.95
CA ILE A 39 1.06 10.33 16.81
C ILE A 39 -0.27 11.07 16.91
N LYS A 40 -0.72 11.29 18.14
CA LYS A 40 -1.91 12.11 18.42
C LYS A 40 -1.52 13.58 18.43
N ILE A 41 -2.23 14.41 17.68
CA ILE A 41 -2.02 15.85 17.62
C ILE A 41 -3.23 16.53 18.24
N LYS A 42 -3.00 17.37 19.25
CA LYS A 42 -4.05 18.09 19.99
C LYS A 42 -3.98 19.59 19.69
N GLY A 43 -5.13 20.21 19.54
CA GLY A 43 -5.27 21.66 19.38
C GLY A 43 -6.74 22.05 19.45
N THR A 44 -7.17 22.96 18.60
CA THR A 44 -8.54 23.49 18.58
C THR A 44 -9.20 23.28 17.22
N ALA A 45 -10.52 23.35 17.17
CA ALA A 45 -11.30 23.34 15.93
C ALA A 45 -10.95 24.49 14.98
N LYS A 46 -10.40 25.60 15.49
CA LYS A 46 -9.88 26.69 14.64
C LYS A 46 -8.68 26.26 13.82
N LEU A 47 -7.78 25.47 14.41
CA LEU A 47 -6.59 24.96 13.73
C LEU A 47 -6.92 23.74 12.86
N PHE A 48 -7.83 22.88 13.34
CA PHE A 48 -8.29 21.66 12.66
C PHE A 48 -9.76 21.82 12.28
N PRO A 49 -10.08 22.54 11.19
CA PRO A 49 -11.46 22.65 10.72
C PRO A 49 -11.91 21.33 10.04
N PRO A 50 -13.21 21.00 10.08
CA PRO A 50 -13.71 19.68 9.64
C PRO A 50 -13.45 19.31 8.19
N GLU A 51 -13.29 20.31 7.32
CA GLU A 51 -13.19 20.14 5.87
C GLU A 51 -11.75 20.19 5.34
N VAL A 52 -10.76 20.43 6.21
CA VAL A 52 -9.36 20.61 5.78
C VAL A 52 -8.41 19.83 6.67
N ASP A 53 -7.69 18.89 6.06
CA ASP A 53 -6.61 18.16 6.70
C ASP A 53 -5.38 19.07 6.84
N ARG A 54 -5.07 19.49 8.07
CA ARG A 54 -3.93 20.37 8.39
C ARG A 54 -2.88 19.69 9.28
N GLU A 55 -3.26 18.61 9.92
CA GLU A 55 -2.49 17.83 10.87
C GLU A 55 -1.21 17.22 10.28
N ALA A 56 -1.25 16.75 9.03
CA ALA A 56 -0.08 16.18 8.36
C ALA A 56 1.01 17.25 8.10
N PRO A 57 0.71 18.40 7.46
CA PRO A 57 1.66 19.50 7.34
C PRO A 57 2.19 20.02 8.69
N ILE A 58 1.35 20.05 9.73
CA ILE A 58 1.76 20.48 11.07
C ILE A 58 2.78 19.50 11.66
N LEU A 59 2.46 18.20 11.66
CA LEU A 59 3.36 17.17 12.18
C LEU A 59 4.71 17.15 11.47
N ALA A 60 4.69 17.32 10.15
CA ALA A 60 5.89 17.32 9.30
C ALA A 60 6.97 18.30 9.77
N GLN A 61 6.60 19.41 10.42
CA GLN A 61 7.53 20.43 10.89
C GLN A 61 8.48 19.92 11.97
N PHE A 62 8.05 18.95 12.78
CA PHE A 62 8.81 18.51 13.96
C PHE A 62 8.90 16.98 14.14
N ALA A 63 8.25 16.17 13.29
CA ALA A 63 8.18 14.72 13.41
C ALA A 63 9.55 14.04 13.60
N ASP A 64 10.58 14.49 12.90
CA ASP A 64 11.94 13.93 12.92
C ASP A 64 12.72 14.23 14.20
N TYR A 65 12.25 15.20 15.00
CA TYR A 65 12.89 15.63 16.25
C TYR A 65 12.21 15.03 17.48
N LEU A 66 11.02 14.43 17.32
CA LEU A 66 10.30 13.80 18.42
C LEU A 66 11.04 12.55 18.92
N SER A 67 11.07 12.35 20.24
CA SER A 67 11.53 11.10 20.84
C SER A 67 10.61 9.93 20.40
N PRO A 68 11.15 8.70 20.23
CA PRO A 68 10.36 7.50 19.98
C PRO A 68 9.23 7.24 21.01
N GLU A 69 9.39 7.76 22.23
CA GLU A 69 8.44 7.59 23.34
C GLU A 69 7.23 8.52 23.28
N VAL A 70 7.31 9.61 22.49
CA VAL A 70 6.20 10.57 22.35
C VAL A 70 5.00 9.88 21.70
N ARG A 71 3.84 10.01 22.33
CA ARG A 71 2.54 9.49 21.87
C ARG A 71 1.59 10.59 21.42
N ALA A 72 1.67 11.76 22.06
CA ALA A 72 0.92 12.91 21.63
C ALA A 72 1.72 14.21 21.68
N VAL A 73 1.28 15.17 20.88
CA VAL A 73 1.75 16.55 20.86
C VAL A 73 0.59 17.51 21.01
N THR A 74 0.83 18.66 21.61
CA THR A 74 -0.10 19.79 21.63
C THR A 74 0.49 20.91 20.81
N VAL A 75 -0.33 21.51 19.96
CA VAL A 75 0.05 22.64 19.11
C VAL A 75 -0.81 23.86 19.41
N ASP A 76 -0.23 25.05 19.26
CA ASP A 76 -0.95 26.31 19.36
C ASP A 76 -1.67 26.68 18.05
N GLU A 77 -2.32 27.84 18.03
CA GLU A 77 -3.09 28.36 16.89
C GLU A 77 -2.24 28.65 15.64
N ASP A 78 -0.92 28.75 15.79
CA ASP A 78 0.04 28.93 14.69
C ASP A 78 0.62 27.58 14.22
N GLY A 79 0.16 26.46 14.81
CA GLY A 79 0.65 25.12 14.52
C GLY A 79 2.01 24.81 15.12
N LEU A 80 2.48 25.61 16.08
CA LEU A 80 3.76 25.41 16.75
C LEU A 80 3.60 24.48 17.95
N LEU A 81 4.62 23.67 18.20
CA LEU A 81 4.64 22.72 19.30
C LEU A 81 4.64 23.44 20.66
N SER A 82 3.60 23.23 21.45
CA SER A 82 3.43 23.82 22.79
C SER A 82 3.49 22.78 23.91
N GLY A 83 3.33 21.50 23.61
CA GLY A 83 3.43 20.41 24.59
C GLY A 83 3.70 19.03 23.97
N ILE A 84 4.21 18.11 24.78
CA ILE A 84 4.44 16.70 24.42
C ILE A 84 3.92 15.79 25.52
N SER A 85 3.51 14.58 25.15
CA SER A 85 3.03 13.54 26.05
C SER A 85 3.66 12.20 25.68
N THR A 86 4.16 11.49 26.70
CA THR A 86 4.66 10.10 26.60
C THR A 86 3.70 9.11 27.24
N ASP A 87 2.50 9.55 27.63
CA ASP A 87 1.52 8.71 28.30
C ASP A 87 1.04 7.60 27.35
N PRO A 88 1.22 6.31 27.69
CA PRO A 88 0.73 5.20 26.89
C PRO A 88 -0.78 5.23 26.63
N ILE A 89 -1.56 5.94 27.45
CA ILE A 89 -3.00 6.08 27.24
C ILE A 89 -3.34 6.85 25.95
N GLU A 90 -2.38 7.57 25.39
CA GLU A 90 -2.56 8.35 24.17
C GLU A 90 -2.15 7.59 22.91
N ASP A 91 -1.62 6.38 23.06
CA ASP A 91 -1.32 5.49 21.94
C ASP A 91 -2.61 4.81 21.42
N ASP A 92 -3.19 5.42 20.40
CA ASP A 92 -4.36 4.91 19.69
C ASP A 92 -3.98 3.94 18.55
N THR A 93 -2.74 3.41 18.53
CA THR A 93 -2.35 2.39 17.55
C THR A 93 -3.19 1.13 17.75
N MET A 94 -3.85 0.67 16.68
CA MET A 94 -4.57 -0.60 16.69
C MET A 94 -3.60 -1.79 16.78
N PHE A 95 -4.00 -2.82 17.52
CA PHE A 95 -3.27 -4.09 17.56
C PHE A 95 -3.37 -4.79 16.20
N VAL A 96 -2.23 -5.23 15.65
CA VAL A 96 -2.17 -6.03 14.42
C VAL A 96 -1.89 -7.48 14.79
N PRO A 97 -2.86 -8.39 14.63
CA PRO A 97 -2.72 -9.77 15.08
C PRO A 97 -2.06 -10.62 13.97
N TYR A 98 -0.79 -10.36 13.66
CA TYR A 98 -0.06 -11.15 12.66
C TYR A 98 -0.15 -12.63 12.98
N LEU A 99 -0.32 -13.41 11.93
CA LEU A 99 -0.69 -14.82 12.04
C LEU A 99 0.56 -15.69 11.95
N HIS A 100 0.67 -16.70 12.81
CA HIS A 100 1.78 -17.64 12.82
C HIS A 100 1.83 -18.43 11.50
N VAL A 101 3.02 -18.59 10.90
CA VAL A 101 3.20 -19.25 9.58
C VAL A 101 2.59 -20.65 9.51
N SER A 102 2.66 -21.43 10.60
CA SER A 102 2.08 -22.79 10.66
C SER A 102 0.56 -22.82 10.60
N THR A 103 -0.11 -21.68 10.80
CA THR A 103 -1.57 -21.57 10.67
C THR A 103 -1.99 -21.73 9.20
N PHE A 104 -1.05 -21.62 8.25
CA PHE A 104 -1.34 -21.57 6.81
C PHE A 104 -0.65 -22.68 6.05
N GLY A 105 -1.44 -23.71 5.70
CA GLY A 105 -1.01 -24.65 4.67
C GLY A 105 -0.74 -23.96 3.32
N SER A 106 -1.44 -22.86 3.02
CA SER A 106 -1.33 -22.13 1.75
C SER A 106 0.03 -21.47 1.54
N LEU A 107 0.74 -21.11 2.61
CA LEU A 107 2.06 -20.48 2.56
C LEU A 107 3.18 -21.40 3.05
N ALA A 108 2.86 -22.64 3.45
CA ALA A 108 3.84 -23.58 4.01
C ALA A 108 4.93 -23.98 3.00
N ALA A 109 4.65 -23.90 1.70
CA ALA A 109 5.60 -24.17 0.62
C ALA A 109 6.45 -22.94 0.24
N CYS A 110 6.12 -21.75 0.76
CA CYS A 110 6.88 -20.54 0.46
C CYS A 110 8.29 -20.62 1.03
N ARG A 111 9.24 -20.03 0.31
CA ARG A 111 10.51 -19.66 0.92
C ARG A 111 10.25 -18.58 1.96
N THR A 112 10.90 -18.71 3.11
CA THR A 112 10.76 -17.76 4.22
C THR A 112 12.10 -17.09 4.52
N ILE A 113 12.03 -15.93 5.15
CA ILE A 113 13.18 -15.23 5.73
C ILE A 113 12.76 -14.57 7.04
N GLN A 114 13.67 -14.56 8.01
CA GLN A 114 13.48 -13.87 9.28
C GLN A 114 13.71 -12.37 9.09
N TYR A 115 12.91 -11.53 9.73
CA TYR A 115 12.96 -10.08 9.60
C TYR A 115 14.34 -9.52 9.96
N SER A 116 14.98 -10.01 11.02
CA SER A 116 16.35 -9.61 11.41
C SER A 116 17.43 -9.83 10.34
N LYS A 117 17.16 -10.66 9.33
CA LYS A 117 18.08 -10.89 8.20
C LYS A 117 17.92 -9.87 7.07
N LEU A 118 16.87 -9.06 7.10
CA LEU A 118 16.67 -7.96 6.17
C LEU A 118 17.37 -6.71 6.69
N GLN A 119 18.24 -6.14 5.87
CA GLN A 119 18.83 -4.83 6.10
C GLN A 119 18.06 -3.79 5.29
N GLU A 120 17.42 -2.84 5.97
CA GLU A 120 16.78 -1.66 5.34
C GLU A 120 17.86 -0.79 4.66
N LEU A 121 17.66 -0.49 3.38
CA LEU A 121 18.54 0.35 2.57
C LEU A 121 17.87 1.69 2.20
N ASP A 122 16.58 1.66 1.87
CA ASP A 122 15.77 2.84 1.56
C ASP A 122 14.29 2.53 1.88
N ARG A 123 13.44 3.55 1.91
CA ARG A 123 12.00 3.45 2.07
C ARG A 123 11.37 3.88 0.76
N LEU A 124 10.77 2.96 0.02
CA LEU A 124 10.26 3.22 -1.34
C LEU A 124 8.89 3.89 -1.31
N GLY A 125 8.08 3.59 -0.29
CA GLY A 125 6.74 4.14 -0.12
C GLY A 125 6.07 3.65 1.16
N PRO A 126 4.81 4.05 1.40
CA PRO A 126 4.00 3.53 2.50
C PRO A 126 3.97 2.00 2.55
N GLY A 127 4.58 1.41 3.58
CA GLY A 127 4.61 -0.04 3.78
C GLY A 127 5.51 -0.80 2.79
N VAL A 128 6.45 -0.11 2.13
CA VAL A 128 7.40 -0.72 1.20
C VAL A 128 8.80 -0.19 1.44
N ASP A 129 9.70 -1.07 1.86
CA ASP A 129 11.12 -0.77 2.02
C ASP A 129 11.94 -1.41 0.90
N LEU A 130 13.04 -0.75 0.52
CA LEU A 130 14.13 -1.40 -0.19
C LEU A 130 15.01 -2.06 0.87
N SER A 131 15.14 -3.37 0.78
CA SER A 131 15.93 -4.17 1.72
C SER A 131 16.95 -5.01 0.99
N SER A 132 17.95 -5.49 1.73
CA SER A 132 18.85 -6.53 1.26
C SER A 132 18.98 -7.68 2.24
N TYR A 133 19.31 -8.86 1.73
CA TYR A 133 19.70 -10.02 2.53
C TYR A 133 20.75 -10.84 1.79
N LYS A 134 21.40 -11.77 2.50
CA LYS A 134 22.28 -12.77 1.88
C LYS A 134 21.49 -14.05 1.66
N ASP A 135 21.46 -14.53 0.42
CA ASP A 135 20.83 -15.81 0.10
C ASP A 135 21.58 -17.01 0.69
N GLU A 136 21.11 -18.22 0.40
CA GLU A 136 21.68 -19.46 0.90
C GLU A 136 23.14 -19.67 0.45
N SER A 137 23.57 -18.99 -0.62
CA SER A 137 24.95 -19.00 -1.13
C SER A 137 25.79 -17.83 -0.61
N GLY A 138 25.23 -16.99 0.27
CA GLY A 138 25.87 -15.80 0.80
C GLY A 138 25.87 -14.61 -0.16
N ILE A 139 25.16 -14.69 -1.29
CA ILE A 139 25.10 -13.64 -2.29
C ILE A 139 24.08 -12.58 -1.85
N PRO A 140 24.46 -11.29 -1.81
CA PRO A 140 23.52 -10.22 -1.54
C PRO A 140 22.40 -10.17 -2.59
N LYS A 141 21.16 -10.08 -2.12
CA LYS A 141 19.95 -9.84 -2.92
C LYS A 141 19.31 -8.54 -2.47
N MET A 142 18.92 -7.71 -3.42
CA MET A 142 18.10 -6.52 -3.19
C MET A 142 16.64 -6.88 -3.47
N VAL A 143 15.75 -6.49 -2.56
CA VAL A 143 14.32 -6.81 -2.62
C VAL A 143 13.48 -5.63 -2.18
N ALA A 144 12.26 -5.55 -2.71
CA ALA A 144 11.24 -4.69 -2.14
C ALA A 144 10.50 -5.49 -1.05
N PHE A 145 10.63 -5.06 0.20
CA PHE A 145 9.92 -5.64 1.33
C PHE A 145 8.58 -4.91 1.52
N LYS A 146 7.48 -5.60 1.25
CA LYS A 146 6.11 -5.11 1.43
C LYS A 146 5.53 -5.63 2.74
N PHE A 147 4.97 -4.74 3.55
CA PHE A 147 4.40 -5.05 4.85
C PHE A 147 3.22 -4.12 5.19
N ASN A 148 2.35 -4.56 6.11
CA ASN A 148 1.24 -3.75 6.59
C ASN A 148 1.27 -3.60 8.12
N PRO A 149 1.81 -2.48 8.64
CA PRO A 149 1.90 -2.19 10.07
C PRO A 149 0.60 -1.63 10.66
N TRP A 150 -0.42 -1.40 9.82
CA TRP A 150 -1.63 -0.67 10.18
C TRP A 150 -2.83 -1.62 10.29
N GLY A 151 -3.41 -1.72 11.49
CA GLY A 151 -4.46 -2.69 11.86
C GLY A 151 -5.85 -2.43 11.27
N LYS A 152 -5.97 -1.75 10.13
CA LYS A 152 -7.24 -1.57 9.44
C LYS A 152 -7.58 -2.85 8.67
N THR A 153 -8.78 -3.39 8.89
CA THR A 153 -9.24 -4.65 8.29
C THR A 153 -9.05 -4.72 6.78
N VAL A 154 -9.40 -3.65 6.04
CA VAL A 154 -9.24 -3.60 4.58
C VAL A 154 -7.77 -3.78 4.16
N ARG A 155 -6.82 -3.12 4.84
CA ARG A 155 -5.38 -3.24 4.53
C ARG A 155 -4.85 -4.63 4.82
N LEU A 156 -5.32 -5.27 5.90
CA LEU A 156 -4.96 -6.66 6.22
C LEU A 156 -5.45 -7.63 5.14
N HIS A 157 -6.68 -7.44 4.64
CA HIS A 157 -7.20 -8.24 3.52
C HIS A 157 -6.40 -8.03 2.23
N MET A 158 -6.09 -6.78 1.88
CA MET A 158 -5.30 -6.47 0.68
C MET A 158 -3.92 -7.14 0.72
N SER A 159 -3.18 -7.00 1.82
CA SER A 159 -1.88 -7.67 1.97
C SER A 159 -2.00 -9.20 1.96
N TRP A 160 -3.05 -9.75 2.55
CA TRP A 160 -3.30 -11.19 2.56
C TRP A 160 -3.58 -11.75 1.16
N ASP A 161 -4.49 -11.11 0.43
CA ASP A 161 -4.87 -11.51 -0.91
C ASP A 161 -3.66 -11.37 -1.86
N GLU A 162 -2.88 -10.30 -1.76
CA GLU A 162 -1.68 -10.10 -2.59
C GLU A 162 -0.62 -11.19 -2.39
N ILE A 163 -0.26 -11.52 -1.13
CA ILE A 163 0.73 -12.57 -0.85
C ILE A 163 0.27 -13.91 -1.45
N ASN A 164 -0.98 -14.28 -1.20
CA ASN A 164 -1.50 -15.56 -1.67
C ASN A 164 -1.66 -15.60 -3.19
N LEU A 165 -1.97 -14.47 -3.83
CA LEU A 165 -2.05 -14.34 -5.27
C LEU A 165 -0.67 -14.47 -5.92
N LEU A 166 0.29 -13.64 -5.52
CA LEU A 166 1.63 -13.62 -6.10
C LEU A 166 2.35 -14.97 -5.98
N GLU A 167 2.14 -15.68 -4.88
CA GLU A 167 2.70 -17.03 -4.70
C GLU A 167 2.08 -18.08 -5.65
N ARG A 168 0.82 -17.90 -6.05
CA ARG A 168 0.09 -18.84 -6.93
C ARG A 168 0.19 -18.49 -8.40
N LEU A 169 0.60 -17.26 -8.72
CA LEU A 169 0.74 -16.86 -10.11
C LEU A 169 1.78 -17.74 -10.80
N PRO A 170 1.46 -18.31 -11.98
CA PRO A 170 2.48 -18.96 -12.78
C PRO A 170 3.55 -17.94 -13.17
N PRO A 171 4.83 -18.36 -13.29
CA PRO A 171 5.89 -17.48 -13.74
C PRO A 171 5.55 -16.82 -15.08
N HIS A 172 5.65 -15.50 -15.16
CA HIS A 172 5.34 -14.73 -16.35
C HIS A 172 6.40 -13.62 -16.53
N PRO A 173 6.96 -13.40 -17.74
CA PRO A 173 8.03 -12.43 -17.95
C PRO A 173 7.64 -10.98 -17.64
N ASN A 174 6.35 -10.66 -17.74
CA ASN A 174 5.81 -9.31 -17.48
C ASN A 174 5.12 -9.14 -16.11
N ILE A 175 5.32 -10.06 -15.17
CA ILE A 175 4.82 -9.94 -13.78
C ILE A 175 6.01 -9.94 -12.84
N LEU A 176 6.02 -9.00 -11.88
CA LEU A 176 7.10 -8.91 -10.91
C LEU A 176 7.19 -10.19 -10.04
N PRO A 177 8.34 -10.88 -9.99
CA PRO A 177 8.45 -12.13 -9.25
C PRO A 177 8.34 -11.96 -7.73
N PHE A 178 7.54 -12.82 -7.11
CA PHE A 178 7.55 -13.09 -5.67
C PHE A 178 8.89 -13.71 -5.26
N ASP A 179 9.42 -13.31 -4.10
CA ASP A 179 10.66 -13.87 -3.54
C ASP A 179 10.38 -14.72 -2.29
N ARG A 180 10.01 -14.09 -1.17
CA ARG A 180 9.88 -14.77 0.14
C ARG A 180 8.81 -14.17 1.03
N VAL A 181 8.24 -15.01 1.88
CA VAL A 181 7.46 -14.57 3.05
C VAL A 181 8.41 -14.12 4.16
N VAL A 182 8.12 -12.99 4.79
CA VAL A 182 8.91 -12.46 5.90
C VAL A 182 8.23 -12.79 7.23
N LEU A 183 9.00 -13.42 8.11
CA LEU A 183 8.58 -13.85 9.43
C LEU A 183 9.20 -12.95 10.50
N ASP A 184 8.45 -12.67 11.56
CA ASP A 184 9.05 -12.08 12.75
C ASP A 184 9.93 -13.11 13.50
N ASP A 185 10.98 -12.61 14.13
CA ASP A 185 12.01 -13.42 14.78
C ASP A 185 11.55 -14.14 16.06
N VAL A 186 10.46 -13.68 16.69
CA VAL A 186 10.04 -14.17 18.02
C VAL A 186 9.00 -15.28 17.89
N GLU A 187 7.92 -15.01 17.17
CA GLU A 187 6.79 -15.92 17.07
C GLU A 187 6.58 -16.45 15.64
N SER A 188 7.50 -16.20 14.69
CA SER A 188 7.38 -16.69 13.30
C SER A 188 6.02 -16.35 12.65
N ARG A 189 5.49 -15.18 12.98
CA ARG A 189 4.28 -14.61 12.37
C ARG A 189 4.62 -13.97 11.05
N VAL A 190 3.71 -14.09 10.10
CA VAL A 190 3.85 -13.47 8.78
C VAL A 190 3.62 -11.97 8.92
N ILE A 191 4.67 -11.18 8.76
CA ILE A 191 4.63 -9.71 8.87
C ILE A 191 4.67 -9.00 7.51
N GLY A 192 4.97 -9.74 6.44
CA GLY A 192 5.01 -9.22 5.08
C GLY A 192 5.65 -10.22 4.11
N PHE A 193 6.09 -9.70 2.96
CA PHE A 193 6.72 -10.49 1.91
C PHE A 193 7.68 -9.63 1.09
N THR A 194 8.50 -10.29 0.29
CA THR A 194 9.49 -9.65 -0.58
C THR A 194 9.23 -9.98 -2.04
N THR A 195 9.53 -9.02 -2.91
CA THR A 195 9.60 -9.20 -4.37
C THR A 195 10.97 -8.78 -4.88
N LYS A 196 11.33 -9.20 -6.11
CA LYS A 196 12.55 -8.73 -6.77
C LYS A 196 12.54 -7.18 -6.81
N TYR A 197 13.63 -6.54 -6.39
CA TYR A 197 13.78 -5.11 -6.61
C TYR A 197 14.20 -4.85 -8.06
N ILE A 198 13.50 -3.92 -8.73
CA ILE A 198 13.82 -3.46 -10.08
C ILE A 198 14.32 -2.01 -10.00
N PRO A 199 15.58 -1.74 -10.35
CA PRO A 199 16.10 -0.38 -10.34
C PRO A 199 15.55 0.42 -11.53
N GLY A 200 15.55 1.76 -11.41
CA GLY A 200 15.09 2.68 -12.45
C GLY A 200 13.75 3.35 -12.15
N GLY A 201 13.00 2.83 -11.17
CA GLY A 201 11.69 3.35 -10.79
C GLY A 201 10.58 2.95 -11.77
N THR A 202 9.42 3.57 -11.60
CA THR A 202 8.19 3.22 -12.33
C THR A 202 8.03 4.10 -13.58
N LEU A 203 7.08 3.74 -14.45
CA LEU A 203 6.72 4.56 -15.60
C LEU A 203 6.04 5.88 -15.23
N GLU A 204 5.74 6.15 -13.96
CA GLU A 204 5.40 7.51 -13.49
C GLU A 204 6.57 8.50 -13.72
N ASN A 205 7.81 8.01 -13.73
CA ASN A 205 8.98 8.83 -14.03
C ASN A 205 9.05 9.14 -15.54
N LEU A 206 8.72 10.37 -15.91
CA LEU A 206 8.72 10.87 -17.29
C LEU A 206 10.07 10.80 -18.01
N LYS A 207 11.17 10.64 -17.27
CA LYS A 207 12.52 10.48 -17.86
C LYS A 207 12.73 9.13 -18.50
N VAL A 208 11.93 8.12 -18.14
CA VAL A 208 11.97 6.81 -18.79
C VAL A 208 11.18 6.93 -20.10
N PRO A 209 11.75 6.62 -21.27
CA PRO A 209 10.97 6.62 -22.52
C PRO A 209 9.84 5.60 -22.45
N PHE A 210 8.86 5.63 -23.35
CA PHE A 210 7.85 4.57 -23.45
C PHE A 210 7.85 3.95 -24.84
N ARG A 211 7.86 2.61 -24.88
CA ARG A 211 8.03 1.83 -26.11
C ARG A 211 6.75 1.15 -26.53
N LEU A 212 6.50 1.07 -27.84
CA LEU A 212 5.33 0.38 -28.38
C LEU A 212 5.32 -1.10 -28.01
N GLU A 213 6.48 -1.72 -27.89
CA GLU A 213 6.60 -3.11 -27.45
C GLU A 213 6.13 -3.29 -25.99
N TRP A 214 6.44 -2.35 -25.10
CA TRP A 214 5.98 -2.40 -23.71
C TRP A 214 4.47 -2.27 -23.61
N MET A 215 3.85 -1.49 -24.50
CA MET A 215 2.39 -1.49 -24.62
C MET A 215 1.87 -2.88 -25.01
N ARG A 216 2.46 -3.55 -26.01
CA ARG A 216 2.04 -4.91 -26.41
C ARG A 216 2.15 -5.90 -25.26
N GLN A 217 3.27 -5.87 -24.54
CA GLN A 217 3.50 -6.71 -23.36
C GLN A 217 2.46 -6.45 -22.26
N LEU A 218 2.12 -5.18 -21.99
CA LEU A 218 1.06 -4.82 -21.05
C LEU A 218 -0.29 -5.40 -21.49
N LEU A 219 -0.67 -5.24 -22.76
CA LEU A 219 -1.93 -5.80 -23.26
C LEU A 219 -1.97 -7.33 -23.12
N GLN A 220 -0.86 -8.00 -23.39
CA GLN A 220 -0.74 -9.46 -23.29
C GLN A 220 -0.86 -9.95 -21.85
N VAL A 221 -0.16 -9.33 -20.89
CA VAL A 221 -0.25 -9.74 -19.48
C VAL A 221 -1.63 -9.46 -18.90
N VAL A 222 -2.28 -8.37 -19.32
CA VAL A 222 -3.66 -8.05 -18.92
C VAL A 222 -4.63 -9.09 -19.47
N ASP A 223 -4.48 -9.50 -20.72
CA ASP A 223 -5.30 -10.58 -21.30
C ASP A 223 -5.06 -11.91 -20.60
N PHE A 224 -3.80 -12.24 -20.31
CA PHE A 224 -3.43 -13.45 -19.57
C PHE A 224 -4.11 -13.49 -18.20
N LEU A 225 -3.99 -12.42 -17.41
CA LEU A 225 -4.62 -12.31 -16.10
C LEU A 225 -6.15 -12.42 -16.20
N ASN A 226 -6.77 -11.60 -17.05
CA ASN A 226 -8.22 -11.49 -17.12
C ASN A 226 -8.89 -12.71 -17.76
N LEU A 227 -8.36 -13.18 -18.89
CA LEU A 227 -9.03 -14.17 -19.74
C LEU A 227 -8.60 -15.60 -19.43
N GLU A 228 -7.37 -15.82 -18.95
CA GLU A 228 -6.90 -17.16 -18.61
C GLU A 228 -7.03 -17.47 -17.12
N LEU A 229 -6.61 -16.54 -16.26
CA LEU A 229 -6.59 -16.75 -14.81
C LEU A 229 -7.80 -16.18 -14.06
N GLY A 230 -8.64 -15.39 -14.74
CA GLY A 230 -9.81 -14.76 -14.11
C GLY A 230 -9.43 -13.80 -12.98
N ILE A 231 -8.31 -13.08 -13.15
CA ILE A 231 -7.78 -12.08 -12.24
C ILE A 231 -7.83 -10.71 -12.90
N MET A 232 -8.41 -9.73 -12.19
CA MET A 232 -8.35 -8.31 -12.54
C MET A 232 -7.36 -7.63 -11.60
N HIS A 233 -6.44 -6.83 -12.12
CA HIS A 233 -5.51 -6.06 -11.30
C HIS A 233 -6.20 -4.88 -10.59
N GLN A 234 -7.17 -4.24 -11.25
CA GLN A 234 -7.98 -3.12 -10.74
C GLN A 234 -7.22 -1.83 -10.38
N ASP A 235 -5.91 -1.76 -10.69
CA ASP A 235 -5.07 -0.59 -10.49
C ASP A 235 -3.92 -0.51 -11.51
N ILE A 236 -4.21 -0.83 -12.77
CA ILE A 236 -3.26 -0.59 -13.86
C ILE A 236 -3.06 0.92 -13.98
N ALA A 237 -1.83 1.36 -13.74
CA ALA A 237 -1.42 2.76 -13.71
C ALA A 237 0.09 2.87 -13.96
N PRO A 238 0.63 4.04 -14.38
CA PRO A 238 2.06 4.20 -14.65
C PRO A 238 2.94 3.93 -13.42
N ARG A 239 2.42 4.22 -12.22
CA ARG A 239 3.08 3.92 -10.94
C ARG A 239 3.21 2.42 -10.63
N ASN A 240 2.44 1.57 -11.30
CA ASN A 240 2.41 0.11 -11.10
C ASN A 240 3.08 -0.64 -12.28
N LEU A 241 3.86 0.08 -13.10
CA LEU A 241 4.64 -0.46 -14.20
C LEU A 241 6.12 -0.14 -14.01
N LEU A 242 6.95 -1.19 -14.03
CA LEU A 242 8.41 -1.10 -14.00
C LEU A 242 8.98 -1.48 -15.36
N VAL A 243 10.23 -1.09 -15.63
CA VAL A 243 10.99 -1.60 -16.77
C VAL A 243 12.21 -2.29 -16.20
N ASP A 244 12.35 -3.59 -16.43
CA ASP A 244 13.55 -4.32 -16.01
C ASP A 244 14.73 -3.86 -16.89
N PRO A 245 15.79 -3.26 -16.32
CA PRO A 245 16.92 -2.82 -17.12
C PRO A 245 17.74 -3.98 -17.70
N ASP A 246 17.63 -5.19 -17.15
CA ASP A 246 18.37 -6.36 -17.61
C ASP A 246 17.67 -7.02 -18.82
N THR A 247 16.34 -7.11 -18.80
CA THR A 247 15.56 -7.75 -19.88
C THR A 247 14.97 -6.75 -20.87
N HIS A 248 14.90 -5.47 -20.49
CA HIS A 248 14.20 -4.40 -21.22
C HIS A 248 12.71 -4.66 -21.41
N GLU A 249 12.09 -5.41 -20.51
CA GLU A 249 10.66 -5.74 -20.52
C GLU A 249 9.89 -4.92 -19.50
N VAL A 250 8.61 -4.66 -19.79
CA VAL A 250 7.71 -4.07 -18.79
C VAL A 250 7.28 -5.12 -17.79
N LEU A 251 7.22 -4.74 -16.52
CA LEU A 251 6.73 -5.58 -15.42
C LEU A 251 5.53 -4.91 -14.76
N LEU A 252 4.45 -5.65 -14.62
CA LEU A 252 3.29 -5.28 -13.80
C LEU A 252 3.52 -5.75 -12.36
N PHE A 253 3.22 -4.89 -11.38
CA PHE A 253 3.33 -5.19 -9.95
C PHE A 253 2.25 -4.46 -9.15
N ASP A 254 2.20 -4.76 -7.85
CA ASP A 254 1.26 -4.17 -6.87
C ASP A 254 -0.18 -4.68 -7.01
N PHE A 255 -0.37 -5.95 -6.68
CA PHE A 255 -1.66 -6.65 -6.81
C PHE A 255 -2.52 -6.52 -5.53
N ASP A 256 -2.31 -5.49 -4.71
CA ASP A 256 -3.02 -5.27 -3.45
C ASP A 256 -4.53 -5.01 -3.64
N MET A 257 -4.89 -4.56 -4.84
CA MET A 257 -6.25 -4.30 -5.29
C MET A 257 -6.85 -5.41 -6.15
N ALA A 258 -6.13 -6.51 -6.39
CA ALA A 258 -6.56 -7.51 -7.35
C ALA A 258 -7.88 -8.20 -6.96
N ALA A 259 -8.69 -8.52 -7.96
CA ALA A 259 -9.88 -9.35 -7.83
C ALA A 259 -9.65 -10.73 -8.47
N CYS A 260 -10.40 -11.72 -7.98
CA CYS A 260 -10.52 -13.01 -8.64
C CYS A 260 -12.00 -13.41 -8.76
N GLY A 261 -12.46 -13.57 -10.00
CA GLY A 261 -13.88 -13.72 -10.29
C GLY A 261 -14.69 -12.60 -9.63
N LYS A 262 -15.66 -12.96 -8.78
CA LYS A 262 -16.47 -11.97 -8.03
C LYS A 262 -15.80 -11.47 -6.74
N LYS A 263 -14.80 -12.19 -6.22
CA LYS A 263 -14.11 -11.80 -4.98
C LYS A 263 -13.25 -10.58 -5.25
N GLY A 264 -13.44 -9.54 -4.45
CA GLY A 264 -12.67 -8.29 -4.53
C GLY A 264 -13.02 -7.39 -5.73
N LEU A 265 -13.91 -7.83 -6.62
CA LEU A 265 -14.30 -7.06 -7.81
C LEU A 265 -15.03 -5.78 -7.40
N ARG A 266 -14.50 -4.62 -7.80
CA ARG A 266 -15.05 -3.30 -7.48
C ARG A 266 -15.67 -2.68 -8.72
N ASP A 267 -16.76 -1.96 -8.49
CA ASP A 267 -17.47 -1.28 -9.58
C ASP A 267 -16.59 -0.20 -10.22
N GLY A 268 -16.61 -0.13 -11.55
CA GLY A 268 -15.80 0.82 -12.34
C GLY A 268 -14.28 0.56 -12.37
N ARG A 269 -13.77 -0.55 -11.81
CA ARG A 269 -12.33 -0.89 -11.80
C ARG A 269 -11.97 -2.03 -12.74
N ASP A 270 -12.45 -1.95 -13.96
CA ASP A 270 -12.07 -2.88 -15.02
C ASP A 270 -10.67 -2.56 -15.59
N ASP A 271 -9.89 -3.61 -15.88
CA ASP A 271 -8.51 -3.48 -16.37
C ASP A 271 -8.42 -2.90 -17.80
N VAL A 272 -9.42 -3.13 -18.66
CA VAL A 272 -9.46 -2.55 -20.01
C VAL A 272 -9.55 -1.03 -19.89
N ALA A 273 -10.43 -0.53 -19.04
CA ALA A 273 -10.49 0.89 -18.72
C ALA A 273 -9.18 1.39 -18.09
N GLY A 274 -8.61 0.63 -17.15
CA GLY A 274 -7.31 0.93 -16.53
C GLY A 274 -6.19 1.14 -17.55
N VAL A 275 -6.08 0.26 -18.55
CA VAL A 275 -5.11 0.38 -19.66
C VAL A 275 -5.35 1.65 -20.49
N VAL A 276 -6.60 1.99 -20.81
CA VAL A 276 -6.93 3.20 -21.59
C VAL A 276 -6.46 4.46 -20.87
N PHE A 277 -6.79 4.59 -19.58
CA PHE A 277 -6.35 5.73 -18.77
C PHE A 277 -4.83 5.75 -18.57
N THR A 278 -4.22 4.59 -18.33
CA THR A 278 -2.77 4.46 -18.16
C THR A 278 -2.00 4.91 -19.40
N LEU A 279 -2.42 4.48 -20.60
CA LEU A 279 -1.74 4.86 -21.82
C LEU A 279 -1.86 6.36 -22.09
N TYR A 280 -3.03 6.94 -21.83
CA TYR A 280 -3.23 8.38 -21.92
C TYR A 280 -2.27 9.11 -20.96
N GLU A 281 -2.26 8.75 -19.68
CA GLU A 281 -1.40 9.36 -18.66
C GLU A 281 0.09 9.24 -19.02
N ILE A 282 0.55 8.07 -19.51
CA ILE A 282 1.94 7.86 -19.93
C ILE A 282 2.33 8.80 -21.08
N ILE A 283 1.46 8.97 -22.07
CA ILE A 283 1.78 9.75 -23.28
C ILE A 283 1.66 11.25 -23.02
N THR A 284 0.63 11.68 -22.28
CA THR A 284 0.28 13.09 -22.13
C THR A 284 0.75 13.70 -20.82
N ASN A 285 1.11 12.88 -19.83
CA ASN A 285 1.36 13.31 -18.45
C ASN A 285 0.17 14.08 -17.83
N ASP A 286 -1.03 13.89 -18.36
CA ASP A 286 -2.24 14.48 -17.81
C ASP A 286 -2.85 13.53 -16.77
N THR A 287 -2.70 13.91 -15.50
CA THR A 287 -3.21 13.15 -14.35
C THR A 287 -4.61 13.60 -13.92
N HIS A 288 -5.31 14.46 -14.66
CA HIS A 288 -6.63 14.96 -14.25
C HIS A 288 -7.62 13.83 -13.94
N PHE A 289 -7.60 12.78 -14.77
CA PHE A 289 -8.48 11.63 -14.60
C PHE A 289 -8.18 10.83 -13.32
N THR A 290 -6.98 10.91 -12.74
CA THR A 290 -6.65 10.16 -11.51
C THR A 290 -7.46 10.65 -10.31
N SER A 291 -7.85 11.93 -10.28
CA SER A 291 -8.70 12.51 -9.23
C SER A 291 -10.20 12.24 -9.38
N ILE A 292 -10.66 11.80 -10.55
CA ILE A 292 -12.08 11.51 -10.78
C ILE A 292 -12.41 10.13 -10.22
N PRO A 293 -13.51 9.91 -9.49
CA PRO A 293 -13.85 8.57 -9.00
C PRO A 293 -14.00 7.54 -10.12
N HIS A 294 -13.54 6.29 -9.91
CA HIS A 294 -13.50 5.27 -10.98
C HIS A 294 -14.88 4.95 -11.58
N TRP A 295 -15.94 5.00 -10.77
CA TRP A 295 -17.32 4.78 -11.22
C TRP A 295 -17.90 5.95 -12.05
N GLU A 296 -17.24 7.11 -12.07
CA GLU A 296 -17.62 8.27 -12.90
C GLU A 296 -16.81 8.34 -14.21
N ARG A 297 -15.79 7.49 -14.35
CA ARG A 297 -14.94 7.45 -15.54
C ARG A 297 -15.56 6.56 -16.62
N THR A 298 -15.45 6.97 -17.88
CA THR A 298 -15.75 6.12 -19.03
C THR A 298 -14.58 6.14 -19.99
N MET A 299 -14.25 5.01 -20.62
CA MET A 299 -13.15 4.96 -21.61
C MET A 299 -13.34 5.97 -22.75
N ASP A 300 -14.61 6.25 -23.08
CA ASP A 300 -14.98 7.17 -24.14
C ASP A 300 -14.53 8.61 -23.83
N THR A 301 -14.36 9.02 -22.56
CA THR A 301 -13.82 10.36 -22.23
C THR A 301 -12.38 10.54 -22.72
N VAL A 302 -11.60 9.47 -22.79
CA VAL A 302 -10.21 9.48 -23.26
C VAL A 302 -10.12 9.12 -24.75
N GLN A 303 -10.86 8.10 -25.19
CA GLN A 303 -10.83 7.64 -26.57
C GLN A 303 -11.34 8.70 -27.56
N ASN A 304 -12.31 9.53 -27.15
CA ASN A 304 -12.88 10.60 -27.99
C ASN A 304 -12.02 11.87 -28.04
N ILE A 305 -10.93 11.96 -27.28
CA ILE A 305 -10.01 13.11 -27.36
C ILE A 305 -9.32 13.06 -28.74
N PRO A 306 -9.48 14.07 -29.60
CA PRO A 306 -9.02 13.98 -30.99
C PRO A 306 -7.49 13.91 -31.07
N VAL A 307 -6.79 14.69 -30.25
CA VAL A 307 -5.32 14.77 -30.24
C VAL A 307 -4.80 14.54 -28.83
N TRP A 308 -3.85 13.62 -28.69
CA TRP A 308 -3.11 13.44 -27.43
C TRP A 308 -1.79 14.19 -27.56
N THR A 309 -1.61 15.26 -26.78
CA THR A 309 -0.36 16.01 -26.74
C THR A 309 0.72 15.13 -26.13
N CYS A 310 1.74 14.77 -26.90
CA CYS A 310 2.83 13.93 -26.43
C CYS A 310 3.78 14.74 -25.54
N ASN A 311 3.95 14.31 -24.29
CA ASN A 311 4.83 14.92 -23.29
C ASN A 311 5.90 13.95 -22.78
N ARG A 312 6.19 12.90 -23.56
CA ARG A 312 7.16 11.84 -23.23
C ARG A 312 7.92 11.39 -24.47
N GLU A 313 9.16 10.92 -24.28
CA GLU A 313 9.90 10.26 -25.35
C GLU A 313 9.24 8.92 -25.71
N LEU A 314 8.91 8.74 -27.00
CA LEU A 314 8.33 7.54 -27.57
C LEU A 314 9.21 6.99 -28.69
N ASP A 315 9.19 5.66 -28.88
CA ASP A 315 9.87 4.99 -30.01
C ASP A 315 8.98 4.88 -31.27
N SER A 316 7.77 5.42 -31.22
CA SER A 316 6.77 5.39 -32.29
C SER A 316 5.79 6.56 -32.16
N ASP A 317 5.08 6.86 -33.25
CA ASP A 317 4.06 7.91 -33.24
C ASP A 317 2.91 7.55 -32.29
N VAL A 318 2.33 8.57 -31.65
CA VAL A 318 1.13 8.43 -30.79
C VAL A 318 -0.01 7.69 -31.51
N SER A 319 -0.14 7.85 -32.82
CA SER A 319 -1.13 7.13 -33.63
C SER A 319 -0.93 5.62 -33.61
N ALA A 320 0.31 5.12 -33.57
CA ALA A 320 0.59 3.69 -33.50
C ALA A 320 0.11 3.09 -32.17
N PHE A 321 0.38 3.77 -31.05
CA PHE A 321 -0.13 3.40 -29.72
C PHE A 321 -1.66 3.43 -29.69
N ARG A 322 -2.28 4.51 -30.20
CA ARG A 322 -3.75 4.63 -30.20
C ARG A 322 -4.45 3.58 -31.07
N ASN A 323 -3.89 3.27 -32.24
CA ASN A 323 -4.44 2.24 -33.11
C ASN A 323 -4.39 0.87 -32.43
N LEU A 324 -3.26 0.50 -31.85
CA LEU A 324 -3.11 -0.75 -31.09
C LEU A 324 -4.10 -0.83 -29.91
N LEU A 325 -4.27 0.27 -29.16
CA LEU A 325 -5.22 0.34 -28.04
C LEU A 325 -6.65 0.11 -28.54
N ASN A 326 -7.05 0.83 -29.59
CA ASN A 326 -8.41 0.79 -30.11
C ASN A 326 -8.78 -0.59 -30.67
N GLU A 327 -7.86 -1.25 -31.39
CA GLU A 327 -8.05 -2.62 -31.87
C GLU A 327 -8.23 -3.62 -30.71
N TRP A 328 -7.40 -3.49 -29.67
CA TRP A 328 -7.49 -4.31 -28.48
C TRP A 328 -8.82 -4.10 -27.74
N VAL A 329 -9.20 -2.85 -27.46
CA VAL A 329 -10.47 -2.47 -26.81
C VAL A 329 -11.68 -2.93 -27.63
N ALA A 330 -11.67 -2.78 -28.95
CA ALA A 330 -12.78 -3.20 -29.81
C ALA A 330 -13.02 -4.72 -29.74
N THR A 331 -11.93 -5.49 -29.69
CA THR A 331 -12.01 -6.94 -29.51
C THR A 331 -12.68 -7.32 -28.19
N ARG A 332 -12.49 -6.49 -27.15
CA ARG A 332 -13.02 -6.69 -25.81
C ARG A 332 -14.50 -6.27 -25.69
N LYS A 333 -14.83 -5.06 -26.15
CA LYS A 333 -16.22 -4.55 -26.23
C LYS A 333 -17.18 -5.51 -26.99
N SER A 334 -16.69 -6.25 -27.99
CA SER A 334 -17.51 -7.15 -28.81
C SER A 334 -17.75 -8.55 -28.22
N LYS A 335 -17.08 -8.91 -27.12
CA LYS A 335 -16.90 -10.33 -26.75
C LYS A 335 -17.48 -10.78 -25.41
N GLY A 336 -18.24 -9.93 -24.70
CA GLY A 336 -18.84 -10.30 -23.42
C GLY A 336 -17.79 -10.61 -22.36
N ASP A 337 -16.75 -9.76 -22.25
CA ASP A 337 -15.54 -10.08 -21.50
C ASP A 337 -15.77 -10.33 -20.01
N ILE A 338 -16.76 -9.68 -19.40
CA ILE A 338 -17.09 -9.97 -18.01
C ILE A 338 -17.50 -11.44 -17.84
N GLU A 339 -18.24 -12.01 -18.80
CA GLU A 339 -18.58 -13.43 -18.76
C GLU A 339 -17.35 -14.31 -18.99
N ARG A 340 -16.42 -13.89 -19.85
CA ARG A 340 -15.16 -14.62 -20.09
C ARG A 340 -14.28 -14.63 -18.85
N TYR A 341 -14.06 -13.48 -18.25
CA TYR A 341 -13.37 -13.31 -16.97
C TYR A 341 -14.02 -14.16 -15.87
N LEU A 342 -15.36 -14.11 -15.78
CA LEU A 342 -16.13 -14.90 -14.83
C LEU A 342 -16.16 -16.41 -15.15
N ASN A 343 -15.65 -16.84 -16.31
CA ASN A 343 -15.54 -18.24 -16.70
C ASN A 343 -14.12 -18.61 -17.17
N ALA A 344 -13.09 -17.88 -16.71
CA ALA A 344 -11.71 -18.11 -17.12
C ALA A 344 -11.26 -19.56 -16.82
N PRO A 345 -10.59 -20.25 -17.77
CA PRO A 345 -10.37 -21.69 -17.72
C PRO A 345 -9.41 -22.13 -16.61
N ASN A 346 -8.42 -21.28 -16.27
CA ASN A 346 -7.36 -21.59 -15.32
C ASN A 346 -7.49 -20.72 -14.05
N ARG A 347 -8.73 -20.47 -13.61
CA ARG A 347 -8.99 -19.59 -12.48
C ARG A 347 -8.20 -20.01 -11.24
N LEU A 348 -7.41 -19.07 -10.71
CA LEU A 348 -6.75 -19.23 -9.42
C LEU A 348 -7.74 -19.00 -8.27
N THR A 349 -7.54 -19.67 -7.14
CA THR A 349 -8.29 -19.41 -5.91
C THR A 349 -7.33 -19.39 -4.73
N TRP A 350 -7.68 -18.63 -3.70
CA TRP A 350 -6.92 -18.55 -2.46
C TRP A 350 -7.84 -18.36 -1.26
N PRO A 351 -7.41 -18.79 -0.07
CA PRO A 351 -8.24 -18.72 1.13
C PRO A 351 -8.49 -17.27 1.56
N ASP A 352 -9.62 -17.04 2.21
CA ASP A 352 -9.89 -15.78 2.91
C ASP A 352 -8.93 -15.60 4.10
N LEU A 353 -8.69 -14.34 4.47
CA LEU A 353 -7.92 -14.00 5.68
C LEU A 353 -8.65 -14.60 6.90
N PRO A 354 -8.05 -15.55 7.64
CA PRO A 354 -8.72 -16.10 8.80
C PRO A 354 -8.68 -15.14 9.98
N THR A 355 -9.65 -15.32 10.87
CA THR A 355 -9.66 -14.65 12.17
C THR A 355 -8.47 -15.10 13.01
N SER A 356 -7.66 -14.16 13.47
CA SER A 356 -6.51 -14.49 14.30
C SER A 356 -6.94 -15.10 15.65
N PRO A 357 -6.29 -16.19 16.12
CA PRO A 357 -6.52 -16.73 17.46
C PRO A 357 -6.28 -15.71 18.57
N ASP A 358 -5.42 -14.72 18.33
CA ASP A 358 -5.20 -13.64 19.28
C ASP A 358 -6.49 -12.92 19.63
N TYR A 359 -7.42 -12.78 18.68
CA TYR A 359 -8.71 -12.16 18.92
C TYR A 359 -9.60 -12.91 19.90
N ASN A 360 -9.31 -14.17 20.23
CA ASN A 360 -10.04 -14.92 21.25
C ASN A 360 -9.62 -14.56 22.68
N VAL A 361 -8.52 -13.83 22.86
CA VAL A 361 -8.08 -13.35 24.19
C VAL A 361 -9.04 -12.28 24.69
N ARG A 362 -9.54 -12.47 25.91
CA ARG A 362 -10.46 -11.54 26.59
C ARG A 362 -9.71 -10.35 27.17
N PHE A 363 -10.32 -9.18 27.08
CA PHE A 363 -9.82 -7.95 27.70
C PHE A 363 -10.97 -7.12 28.27
N GLU A 364 -10.66 -6.26 29.23
CA GLU A 364 -11.64 -5.34 29.83
C GLU A 364 -11.89 -4.16 28.86
N HIS A 365 -13.16 -3.94 28.49
CA HIS A 365 -13.57 -2.83 27.62
C HIS A 365 -14.07 -1.62 28.40
N GLY A 366 -14.33 -1.80 29.69
CA GLY A 366 -14.87 -0.78 30.58
C GLY A 366 -15.61 -1.41 31.75
N LYS A 367 -16.35 -0.59 32.49
CA LYS A 367 -17.16 -1.02 33.63
C LYS A 367 -18.62 -0.64 33.44
N THR A 368 -19.53 -1.44 33.99
CA THR A 368 -20.94 -1.09 34.10
C THR A 368 -21.13 0.07 35.09
N VAL A 369 -22.34 0.65 35.13
CA VAL A 369 -22.70 1.68 36.12
C VAL A 369 -22.51 1.17 37.56
N ASP A 370 -22.70 -0.13 37.78
CA ASP A 370 -22.52 -0.80 39.07
C ASP A 370 -21.05 -1.17 39.37
N GLY A 371 -20.13 -0.84 38.46
CA GLY A 371 -18.68 -1.05 38.63
C GLY A 371 -18.16 -2.43 38.20
N GLU A 372 -18.99 -3.28 37.59
CA GLU A 372 -18.57 -4.60 37.10
C GLU A 372 -17.80 -4.48 35.78
N SER A 373 -16.67 -5.18 35.66
CA SER A 373 -15.86 -5.18 34.44
C SER A 373 -16.57 -5.89 33.28
N ILE A 374 -16.63 -5.22 32.13
CA ILE A 374 -17.16 -5.75 30.88
C ILE A 374 -16.00 -6.37 30.10
N TRP A 375 -16.08 -7.68 29.89
CA TRP A 375 -15.06 -8.44 29.16
C TRP A 375 -15.49 -8.72 27.73
N VAL A 376 -14.63 -8.43 26.77
CA VAL A 376 -14.88 -8.66 25.34
C VAL A 376 -13.70 -9.35 24.67
N THR A 377 -13.91 -9.83 23.45
CA THR A 377 -12.89 -10.39 22.54
C THR A 377 -12.91 -9.61 21.22
N GLY A 378 -11.92 -9.82 20.34
CA GLY A 378 -11.86 -9.16 19.03
C GLY A 378 -10.83 -8.02 18.90
N PRO A 379 -11.01 -7.12 17.92
CA PRO A 379 -10.11 -5.99 17.69
C PRO A 379 -9.97 -5.09 18.92
N ARG A 380 -8.75 -4.59 19.16
CA ARG A 380 -8.42 -3.73 20.31
C ARG A 380 -7.20 -2.86 20.04
N MET A 381 -6.94 -1.92 20.95
CA MET A 381 -5.74 -1.10 20.91
C MET A 381 -4.50 -1.92 21.26
N ARG A 382 -3.35 -1.54 20.69
CA ARG A 382 -2.06 -2.16 20.98
C ARG A 382 -1.70 -2.09 22.45
N ARG A 383 -1.97 -0.97 23.13
CA ARG A 383 -1.78 -0.82 24.58
C ARG A 383 -2.54 -1.89 25.38
N THR A 384 -3.79 -2.15 25.04
CA THR A 384 -4.62 -3.16 25.71
C THR A 384 -4.08 -4.57 25.48
N ALA A 385 -3.61 -4.87 24.27
CA ALA A 385 -2.97 -6.14 23.97
C ALA A 385 -1.69 -6.34 24.81
N LEU A 386 -0.88 -5.29 24.97
CA LEU A 386 0.33 -5.32 25.81
C LEU A 386 0.02 -5.47 27.30
N GLU A 387 -0.99 -4.75 27.81
CA GLU A 387 -1.43 -4.81 29.21
C GLU A 387 -1.83 -6.22 29.65
N ILE A 388 -2.46 -6.98 28.76
CA ILE A 388 -2.85 -8.37 29.01
C ILE A 388 -1.76 -9.39 28.60
N GLY A 389 -0.57 -8.92 28.22
CA GLY A 389 0.60 -9.75 27.93
C GLY A 389 0.64 -10.39 26.55
N GLN A 390 -0.15 -9.92 25.57
CA GLN A 390 -0.03 -10.39 24.18
C GLN A 390 1.23 -9.83 23.52
N TYR A 391 1.90 -10.68 22.74
CA TYR A 391 3.00 -10.25 21.89
C TYR A 391 2.50 -9.27 20.83
N CYS A 392 3.20 -8.14 20.70
CA CYS A 392 2.97 -7.13 19.70
C CYS A 392 4.28 -6.85 18.96
N PHE A 393 4.31 -7.11 17.65
CA PHE A 393 5.45 -6.75 16.83
C PHE A 393 5.62 -5.22 16.80
N ARG A 394 6.86 -4.75 16.98
CA ARG A 394 7.20 -3.32 17.06
C ARG A 394 7.82 -2.86 15.75
N TRP A 395 7.08 -2.02 15.04
CA TRP A 395 7.52 -1.45 13.76
C TRP A 395 8.29 -0.14 13.93
N GLU A 396 8.19 0.50 15.10
CA GLU A 396 8.74 1.83 15.29
C GLU A 396 10.23 1.91 14.96
N ARG A 397 10.60 2.88 14.12
CA ARG A 397 11.95 3.05 13.63
C ARG A 397 12.37 4.52 13.58
N PRO A 398 13.68 4.83 13.57
CA PRO A 398 14.16 6.21 13.41
C PRO A 398 13.70 6.82 12.08
N PRO A 399 13.58 8.17 12.00
CA PRO A 399 13.25 8.85 10.76
C PRO A 399 14.34 8.65 9.70
N GLN A 400 13.94 8.61 8.43
CA GLN A 400 14.82 8.34 7.30
C GLN A 400 15.92 9.40 7.14
N SER A 401 15.65 10.64 7.54
CA SER A 401 16.64 11.72 7.58
C SER A 401 17.88 11.38 8.42
N ARG A 402 17.79 10.39 9.33
CA ARG A 402 18.91 9.88 10.12
C ARG A 402 19.67 8.72 9.45
N LEU A 403 19.08 8.04 8.47
CA LEU A 403 19.76 6.98 7.70
C LEU A 403 20.89 7.55 6.84
N LEU A 404 20.66 8.72 6.22
CA LEU A 404 21.61 9.38 5.31
C LEU A 404 22.89 9.88 6.00
N LYS A 405 22.98 9.87 7.34
CA LYS A 405 24.18 10.26 8.07
C LYS A 405 25.20 9.13 8.24
N GLY A 406 24.91 7.92 7.76
CA GLY A 406 25.80 6.76 7.85
C GLY A 406 26.83 6.60 6.72
N GLU A 407 26.64 7.23 5.55
CA GLU A 407 27.42 6.94 4.33
C GLU A 407 28.25 8.13 3.80
N SER A 408 28.64 9.05 4.67
CA SER A 408 29.59 10.13 4.31
C SER A 408 31.02 9.89 4.81
N SER A 409 31.37 8.66 5.21
CA SER A 409 32.70 8.33 5.73
C SER A 409 33.54 7.35 4.88
N VAL A 410 33.08 7.00 3.66
CA VAL A 410 33.94 6.32 2.68
C VAL A 410 33.67 6.90 1.29
N ARG A 411 34.46 7.92 0.93
CA ARG A 411 34.69 8.32 -0.46
C ARG A 411 36.04 7.78 -0.91
#